data_AF-A0A955JIH8-F1
#
_entry.id   AF-A0A955JIH8-F1
#
_cell.length_a   1.000
_cell.length_b   1.000
_cell.length_c   1.000
_cell.angle_alpha   90.00
_cell.angle_beta   90.00
_cell.angle_gamma   90.00
#
_symmetry.space_group_name_H-M   'P 1'
#
loop_
_entity.id
_entity.type
_entity.pdbx_description
1 polymer ?
#
loop_
_entity_poly.entity_id
_entity_poly.type
_entity_poly.pdbx_seq_one_letter_code
_entity_poly.pdbx_strand_id
1 'polypeptide(L)'
;MDYVVWLLLVVWIPLGVLWLRHFNYLKHYVRTFRFVVIASLIIAIPWDILAVQSDIWHYFDGHHLGIWLLGLPIEEYLYILTVSVYVATATLLIRRWVKRHA
;
A
#
# COMPACT_ATOMS: atom_id res chain seq x y z
N MET A 1 -8.07 9.84 -13.40
CA MET A 1 -8.50 8.43 -13.60
C MET A 1 -7.32 7.47 -13.73
N ASP A 2 -6.19 7.90 -14.29
CA ASP A 2 -5.02 7.03 -14.50
C ASP A 2 -4.41 6.50 -13.20
N TYR A 3 -4.48 7.25 -12.09
CA TYR A 3 -3.88 6.79 -10.83
C TYR A 3 -4.57 5.55 -10.27
N VAL A 4 -5.91 5.49 -10.32
CA VAL A 4 -6.68 4.32 -9.89
C VAL A 4 -6.38 3.12 -10.78
N VAL A 5 -6.28 3.33 -12.10
CA VAL A 5 -5.92 2.26 -13.04
C VAL A 5 -4.51 1.75 -12.74
N TRP A 6 -3.57 2.64 -12.46
CA TRP A 6 -2.22 2.27 -12.04
C TRP A 6 -2.21 1.47 -10.74
N LEU A 7 -2.94 1.92 -9.71
CA LEU A 7 -3.09 1.19 -8.44
C LEU A 7 -3.68 -0.21 -8.66
N LEU A 8 -4.70 -0.31 -9.51
CA LEU A 8 -5.34 -1.57 -9.84
C LEU A 8 -4.36 -2.54 -10.52
N LEU A 9 -3.65 -2.08 -11.56
CA LEU A 9 -2.76 -2.92 -12.36
C LEU A 9 -1.47 -3.30 -11.64
N VAL A 10 -0.86 -2.35 -10.93
CA VAL A 10 0.48 -2.51 -10.33
C VAL A 10 0.40 -3.04 -8.90
N VAL A 11 -0.64 -2.68 -8.15
CA VAL A 11 -0.75 -3.04 -6.73
C VAL A 11 -1.83 -4.07 -6.51
N TRP A 12 -3.09 -3.78 -6.83
CA TRP A 12 -4.21 -4.60 -6.38
C TRP A 12 -4.31 -5.95 -7.08
N ILE A 13 -4.09 -6.02 -8.40
CA ILE A 13 -4.08 -7.29 -9.13
C ILE A 13 -2.94 -8.19 -8.65
N PRO A 14 -1.66 -7.76 -8.64
CA PRO A 14 -0.57 -8.60 -8.13
C PRO A 14 -0.77 -9.00 -6.67
N LEU A 15 -1.19 -8.06 -5.81
CA LEU A 15 -1.50 -8.36 -4.42
C LEU A 15 -2.59 -9.42 -4.29
N GLY A 16 -3.68 -9.28 -5.04
CA GLY A 16 -4.79 -10.22 -5.08
C GLY A 16 -4.33 -11.61 -5.52
N VAL A 17 -3.54 -11.70 -6.60
CA VAL A 17 -2.98 -12.97 -7.08
C VAL A 17 -2.08 -13.63 -6.02
N LEU A 18 -1.20 -12.87 -5.36
CA LEU A 18 -0.34 -13.38 -4.29
C LEU A 18 -1.16 -13.90 -3.10
N TRP A 19 -2.18 -13.16 -2.68
CA TRP A 19 -3.05 -13.56 -1.59
C TRP A 19 -3.92 -14.77 -1.94
N LEU A 20 -4.48 -14.85 -3.15
CA LEU A 20 -5.24 -16.02 -3.60
C LEU A 20 -4.37 -17.27 -3.62
N ARG A 21 -3.13 -17.18 -4.15
CA ARG A 21 -2.21 -18.33 -4.24
C ARG A 21 -1.64 -18.76 -2.89
N HIS A 22 -1.44 -17.82 -1.96
CA HIS A 22 -0.75 -18.09 -0.69
C HIS A 22 -1.63 -17.83 0.56
N PHE A 23 -2.95 -17.78 0.39
CA PHE A 23 -3.92 -17.44 1.43
C PHE A 23 -3.71 -18.23 2.73
N ASN A 24 -3.59 -19.55 2.61
CA ASN A 24 -3.43 -20.44 3.77
C ASN A 24 -2.16 -20.17 4.57
N TYR A 25 -1.12 -19.61 3.97
CA TYR A 25 0.08 -19.21 4.67
C TYR A 25 -0.06 -17.81 5.27
N LEU A 26 -0.50 -16.84 4.46
CA LEU A 26 -0.55 -15.43 4.84
C LEU A 26 -1.58 -15.12 5.93
N LYS A 27 -2.70 -15.86 5.99
CA LYS A 27 -3.73 -15.69 7.03
C LYS A 27 -3.21 -15.88 8.47
N HIS A 28 -2.09 -16.59 8.65
CA HIS A 28 -1.48 -16.77 9.97
C HIS A 28 -0.74 -15.51 10.46
N TYR A 29 -0.48 -14.55 9.57
CA TYR A 29 0.26 -13.32 9.84
C TYR A 29 -0.62 -12.07 9.88
N VAL A 30 -1.94 -12.22 10.06
CA VAL A 30 -2.88 -11.07 10.10
C VAL A 30 -2.49 -10.03 11.14
N ARG A 31 -1.93 -10.44 12.29
CA ARG A 31 -1.40 -9.51 13.30
C ARG A 31 -0.24 -8.67 12.77
N THR A 32 0.67 -9.28 12.02
CA THR A 32 1.79 -8.58 11.36
C THR A 32 1.28 -7.58 10.34
N PHE A 33 0.32 -7.97 9.50
CA PHE A 33 -0.28 -7.05 8.52
C PHE A 33 -0.95 -5.86 9.20
N ARG A 34 -1.75 -6.10 10.24
CA ARG A 34 -2.38 -5.01 11.02
C ARG A 34 -1.35 -4.05 11.59
N PHE A 35 -0.29 -4.57 12.21
CA PHE A 35 0.76 -3.75 12.78
C PHE A 35 1.46 -2.89 11.72
N VAL A 36 1.88 -3.50 10.61
CA VAL A 36 2.56 -2.81 9.51
C VAL A 36 1.67 -1.73 8.89
N VAL A 37 0.39 -2.05 8.63
CA VAL A 37 -0.57 -1.09 8.09
C VAL A 37 -0.77 0.09 9.04
N ILE A 38 -1.04 -0.16 10.32
CA ILE A 38 -1.27 0.91 11.30
C ILE A 38 -0.02 1.78 11.44
N ALA A 39 1.16 1.17 11.57
CA ALA A 39 2.41 1.92 11.66
C ALA A 39 2.66 2.75 10.39
N SER A 40 2.40 2.19 9.22
CA SER A 40 2.57 2.90 7.94
C SER A 40 1.61 4.07 7.82
N LEU A 41 0.33 3.91 8.17
CA LEU A 41 -0.66 4.98 8.11
C LEU A 41 -0.30 6.13 9.08
N ILE A 42 0.11 5.80 10.31
CA ILE A 42 0.47 6.80 11.32
C ILE A 42 1.70 7.62 10.91
N ILE A 43 2.63 7.04 10.17
CA ILE A 43 3.88 7.71 9.77
C ILE A 43 3.73 8.39 8.40
N ALA A 44 3.23 7.67 7.39
CA ALA A 44 3.18 8.14 6.02
C ALA A 44 2.14 9.24 5.81
N ILE A 45 0.96 9.15 6.43
CA ILE A 45 -0.09 10.17 6.23
C ILE A 45 0.39 11.55 6.72
N PRO A 46 0.90 11.72 7.96
CA PRO A 46 1.40 13.03 8.38
C PRO A 46 2.59 13.50 7.54
N TRP A 47 3.46 12.58 7.13
CA TRP A 47 4.60 12.91 6.28
C TRP A 47 4.15 13.50 4.93
N ASP A 48 3.19 12.84 4.26
CA ASP A 48 2.69 13.30 2.96
C ASP A 48 1.90 14.60 3.09
N ILE A 49 1.11 14.77 4.15
CA ILE A 49 0.42 16.04 4.44
C ILE A 49 1.45 17.17 4.60
N LEU A 50 2.51 16.96 5.37
CA LEU A 50 3.56 17.96 5.56
C LEU A 50 4.31 18.25 4.26
N ALA A 51 4.57 17.24 3.43
CA ALA A 51 5.23 17.40 2.14
C ALA A 51 4.41 18.25 1.17
N VAL A 52 3.08 18.05 1.14
CA VAL A 52 2.16 18.87 0.34
C VAL A 52 2.05 20.28 0.89
N GLN A 53 1.91 20.44 2.21
CA GLN A 53 1.83 21.76 2.84
C GLN A 53 3.11 22.60 2.70
N SER A 54 4.26 21.93 2.55
CA SER A 54 5.56 22.59 2.39
C SER A 54 5.93 22.84 0.93
N ASP A 55 5.02 22.59 -0.02
CA ASP A 55 5.26 22.68 -1.47
C ASP A 55 6.45 21.82 -1.95
N ILE A 56 6.78 20.74 -1.23
CA ILE A 56 7.80 19.76 -1.64
C ILE A 56 7.19 18.78 -2.66
N TRP A 57 5.90 18.50 -2.52
CA TRP A 57 5.16 17.55 -3.34
C TRP A 57 3.81 18.11 -3.76
N HIS A 58 3.43 17.87 -5.01
CA HIS A 58 2.15 18.33 -5.57
C HIS A 58 1.46 17.20 -6.32
N TYR A 59 0.13 17.20 -6.26
CA TYR A 59 -0.72 16.31 -7.03
C TYR A 59 -1.33 17.09 -8.19
N PHE A 60 -1.13 16.61 -9.41
CA PHE A 60 -1.63 17.29 -10.60
C PHE A 60 -3.12 17.00 -10.83
N ASP A 61 -3.85 18.05 -11.19
CA ASP A 61 -5.27 17.96 -11.52
C ASP A 61 -5.50 17.03 -12.73
N GLY A 62 -6.58 16.24 -12.68
CA GLY A 62 -7.02 15.35 -13.77
C GLY A 62 -6.61 13.88 -13.65
N HIS A 63 -5.59 13.55 -12.85
CA HIS A 63 -5.16 12.14 -12.69
C HIS A 63 -5.83 11.40 -11.53
N HIS A 64 -6.47 12.15 -10.63
CA HIS A 64 -7.18 11.65 -9.45
C HIS A 64 -8.71 11.68 -9.64
N LEU A 65 -9.45 11.08 -8.72
CA LEU A 65 -10.92 11.02 -8.66
C LEU A 65 -11.53 12.36 -8.21
N GLY A 66 -10.71 13.32 -7.78
CA GLY A 66 -11.16 14.61 -7.25
C GLY A 66 -11.72 14.54 -5.84
N ILE A 67 -11.56 13.41 -5.14
CA ILE A 67 -11.96 13.25 -3.73
C ILE A 67 -10.72 13.47 -2.88
N TRP A 68 -10.77 14.50 -2.01
CA TRP A 68 -9.65 14.91 -1.19
C TRP A 68 -10.00 14.83 0.30
N LEU A 69 -9.04 14.39 1.11
CA LEU A 69 -9.11 14.35 2.55
C LEU A 69 -7.81 14.92 3.11
N LEU A 70 -7.89 15.87 4.04
CA LEU A 70 -6.72 16.50 4.69
C LEU A 70 -5.60 16.98 3.73
N GLY A 71 -5.96 17.40 2.52
CA GLY A 71 -5.00 17.87 1.51
C GLY A 71 -4.36 16.77 0.65
N LEU A 72 -4.78 15.51 0.80
CA LEU A 72 -4.33 14.38 -0.01
C LEU A 72 -5.51 13.77 -0.80
N PRO A 73 -5.28 13.26 -2.03
CA PRO A 73 -6.28 12.52 -2.77
C PRO A 73 -6.58 11.18 -2.07
N ILE A 74 -7.82 10.69 -2.14
CA ILE A 74 -8.22 9.43 -1.50
C ILE A 74 -7.37 8.24 -1.95
N GLU A 75 -6.91 8.28 -3.20
CA GLU A 75 -6.03 7.29 -3.79
C GLU A 75 -4.72 7.14 -3.05
N GLU A 76 -4.20 8.19 -2.42
CA GLU A 76 -2.95 8.12 -1.65
C GLU A 76 -3.13 7.30 -0.38
N TYR A 77 -4.27 7.45 0.30
CA TYR A 77 -4.60 6.60 1.44
C TYR A 77 -4.73 5.13 1.05
N LEU A 78 -5.35 4.86 -0.11
CA LEU A 78 -5.46 3.52 -0.66
C LEU A 78 -4.09 2.97 -1.07
N TYR A 79 -3.22 3.82 -1.63
CA TYR A 79 -1.85 3.48 -1.98
C TYR A 79 -1.07 3.06 -0.74
N ILE A 80 -0.99 3.92 0.29
CA ILE A 80 -0.29 3.64 1.55
C ILE A 80 -0.81 2.34 2.15
N LEU A 81 -2.12 2.17 2.25
CA LEU A 81 -2.74 0.95 2.79
C LEU A 81 -2.30 -0.30 2.02
N THR A 82 -2.45 -0.28 0.69
CA THR A 82 -2.27 -1.48 -0.14
C THR A 82 -0.82 -1.81 -0.41
N VAL A 83 0.06 -0.81 -0.52
CA VAL A 83 1.52 -1.01 -0.63
C VAL A 83 2.10 -1.55 0.67
N SER A 84 1.66 -1.08 1.84
CA SER A 84 2.11 -1.66 3.11
C SER A 84 1.78 -3.14 3.23
N VAL A 85 0.59 -3.56 2.79
CA VAL A 85 0.22 -4.98 2.73
C VAL A 85 1.04 -5.70 1.67
N TYR A 86 1.28 -5.09 0.51
CA TYR A 86 2.06 -5.68 -0.57
C TYR A 86 3.51 -5.97 -0.18
N VAL A 87 4.21 -5.00 0.40
CA VAL A 87 5.59 -5.16 0.86
C VAL A 87 5.68 -6.22 1.97
N ALA A 88 4.76 -6.19 2.94
CA ALA A 88 4.69 -7.21 3.99
C ALA A 88 4.45 -8.62 3.40
N THR A 89 3.57 -8.73 2.40
CA THR A 89 3.27 -9.99 1.70
C THR A 89 4.52 -10.51 1.00
N ALA A 90 5.17 -9.66 0.20
CA ALA A 90 6.40 -10.02 -0.51
C ALA A 90 7.49 -10.48 0.47
N THR A 91 7.69 -9.74 1.56
CA THR A 91 8.68 -10.06 2.61
C THR A 91 8.43 -11.43 3.24
N LEU A 92 7.18 -11.73 3.60
CA LEU A 92 6.82 -13.02 4.19
C LEU A 92 6.99 -14.18 3.21
N LEU A 93 6.65 -13.98 1.93
CA LEU A 93 6.83 -15.00 0.90
C LEU A 93 8.30 -15.24 0.58
N ILE A 94 9.12 -14.19 0.49
CA ILE A 94 10.58 -14.29 0.33
C ILE A 94 11.17 -15.03 1.52
N ARG A 95 10.79 -14.66 2.76
CA ARG A 95 11.24 -15.36 3.98
C ARG A 95 10.89 -16.85 3.94
N ARG A 96 9.69 -17.19 3.48
CA ARG A 96 9.26 -18.59 3.32
C ARG A 96 10.11 -19.31 2.27
N TRP A 97 10.42 -18.65 1.16
CA TRP A 97 11.25 -19.20 0.09
C TRP A 97 12.68 -19.45 0.56
N VAL A 98 13.31 -18.49 1.24
CA VAL A 98 14.66 -18.62 1.82
C VAL A 98 14.72 -19.79 2.79
N LYS A 99 13.77 -19.89 3.72
CA LYS A 99 13.71 -21.00 4.70
C LYS A 99 13.50 -22.40 4.08
N ARG A 100 13.11 -22.49 2.82
CA ARG A 100 12.93 -23.77 2.11
C ARG A 100 14.18 -24.20 1.34
N HIS A 101 15.09 -23.27 1.06
CA HIS A 101 16.29 -23.49 0.23
C HIS A 101 17.61 -23.24 0.99
N ALA A 102 17.52 -22.90 2.28
CA ALA A 102 18.62 -22.91 3.24
C ALA A 102 18.58 -24.22 4.03
#